data_AF-A0AAD9BJJ1-F1
#
_entry.id   AF-A0AAD9BJJ1-F1
#
_cell.length_a   1.000
_cell.length_b   1.000
_cell.length_c   1.000
_cell.angle_alpha   90.00
_cell.angle_beta   90.00
_cell.angle_gamma   90.00
#
_symmetry.space_group_name_H-M   'P 1'
#
loop_
_entity.id
_entity.type
_entity.pdbx_description
1 polymer ?
#
loop_
_entity_poly.entity_id
_entity_poly.type
_entity_poly.pdbx_seq_one_letter_code
_entity_poly.pdbx_strand_id
1 'polypeptide(L)'
;NYLKKFYNLTEETTNGRGVSPASRKLSEMQRFFGLQITGTLDVDTVAIMKKPRCGVPDGNLARFSTFGQYKWQKNSLTYRIENYTPDMSVSEVDDSIERALQVWAKVTPLRFTRIYSGTADIMISFGRQYNLKTWMFVASFITC
;
A
#
# COMPACT_ATOMS: atom_id res chain seq x y z
N ASN A 1 10.09 -4.23 -14.51
CA ASN A 1 9.63 -3.02 -13.76
C ASN A 1 9.03 -3.32 -12.37
N TYR A 2 8.50 -4.53 -12.12
CA TYR A 2 7.88 -4.90 -10.83
C TYR A 2 8.82 -4.83 -9.62
N LEU A 3 9.98 -5.50 -9.68
CA LEU A 3 10.97 -5.50 -8.58
C LEU A 3 11.53 -4.11 -8.29
N LYS A 4 11.61 -3.24 -9.31
CA LYS A 4 12.00 -1.83 -9.11
C LYS A 4 10.95 -1.09 -8.28
N LYS A 5 9.67 -1.30 -8.59
CA LYS A 5 8.54 -0.61 -7.96
C LYS A 5 8.25 -1.06 -6.53
N PHE A 6 8.30 -2.37 -6.27
CA PHE A 6 7.85 -2.93 -4.99
C PHE A 6 8.99 -3.41 -4.07
N TYR A 7 10.18 -3.67 -4.63
CA TYR A 7 11.33 -4.20 -3.90
C TYR A 7 12.57 -3.30 -4.02
N ASN A 8 12.40 -2.08 -4.55
CA ASN A 8 13.47 -1.08 -4.71
C ASN A 8 14.73 -1.63 -5.40
N LEU A 9 14.56 -2.47 -6.43
CA LEU A 9 15.70 -2.94 -7.24
C LEU A 9 16.36 -1.74 -7.94
N THR A 10 17.58 -1.40 -7.53
CA THR A 10 18.44 -0.41 -8.20
C THR A 10 19.14 -1.05 -9.40
N GLU A 11 19.48 -0.28 -10.42
CA GLU A 11 20.18 -0.76 -11.62
C GLU A 11 21.69 -0.95 -11.40
N GLU A 12 22.14 -1.21 -10.18
CA GLU A 12 23.58 -1.34 -9.90
C GLU A 12 24.21 -2.46 -10.74
N THR A 13 24.96 -2.05 -11.76
CA THR A 13 25.86 -2.86 -12.56
C THR A 13 27.01 -3.34 -11.70
N THR A 14 26.83 -4.48 -11.05
CA THR A 14 27.95 -5.19 -10.42
C THR A 14 28.63 -6.06 -11.46
N ASN A 15 29.81 -5.62 -11.92
CA ASN A 15 30.74 -6.38 -12.77
C ASN A 15 31.41 -7.54 -11.98
N GLY A 16 30.65 -8.29 -11.18
CA GLY A 16 31.16 -9.32 -10.28
C GLY A 16 30.47 -10.67 -10.48
N ARG A 17 31.23 -11.75 -10.31
CA ARG A 17 30.82 -13.17 -10.38
C ARG A 17 29.86 -13.60 -9.25
N GLY A 18 28.93 -12.73 -8.84
CA GLY A 18 27.99 -12.95 -7.73
C GLY A 18 26.54 -13.14 -8.20
N VAL A 19 25.66 -13.55 -7.28
CA VAL A 19 24.21 -13.66 -7.52
C VAL A 19 23.66 -12.29 -7.95
N SER A 20 22.90 -12.27 -9.05
CA SER A 20 22.40 -11.01 -9.60
C SER A 20 21.50 -10.28 -8.59
N PRO A 21 21.57 -8.92 -8.53
CA PRO A 21 20.69 -8.14 -7.66
C PRO A 21 19.20 -8.44 -7.89
N ALA A 22 18.83 -8.75 -9.14
CA ALA A 22 17.50 -9.16 -9.52
C ALA A 22 17.09 -10.50 -8.88
N SER A 23 17.96 -11.51 -8.90
CA SER A 23 17.68 -12.82 -8.30
C SER A 23 17.46 -12.71 -6.80
N ARG A 24 18.27 -11.91 -6.10
CA ARG A 24 18.09 -11.64 -4.66
C ARG A 24 16.74 -11.01 -4.35
N LYS A 25 16.33 -9.99 -5.11
CA LYS A 25 15.01 -9.35 -4.95
C LYS A 25 13.86 -10.27 -5.31
N LEU A 26 14.08 -11.20 -6.24
CA LEU A 26 13.09 -12.20 -6.60
C LEU A 26 12.91 -13.23 -5.48
N SER A 27 14.01 -13.67 -4.83
CA SER A 27 13.94 -14.53 -3.65
C SER A 27 13.26 -13.85 -2.46
N GLU A 28 13.50 -12.55 -2.23
CA GLU A 28 12.76 -11.77 -1.22
C GLU A 28 11.26 -11.75 -1.52
N MET A 29 10.88 -11.56 -2.79
CA MET A 29 9.49 -11.56 -3.23
C MET A 29 8.84 -12.93 -3.07
N GLN A 30 9.49 -13.99 -3.53
CA GLN A 30 9.00 -15.36 -3.39
C GLN A 30 8.76 -15.72 -1.93
N ARG A 31 9.70 -15.35 -1.04
CA ARG A 31 9.53 -15.52 0.41
C ARG A 31 8.32 -14.75 0.95
N PHE A 32 8.13 -13.50 0.53
CA PHE A 32 7.03 -12.67 0.99
C PHE A 32 5.65 -13.26 0.61
N PHE A 33 5.53 -13.83 -0.58
CA PHE A 33 4.31 -14.47 -1.07
C PHE A 33 4.19 -15.96 -0.75
N GLY A 34 5.15 -16.54 -0.02
CA GLY A 34 5.15 -17.97 0.32
C GLY A 34 5.36 -18.91 -0.86
N LEU A 35 6.02 -18.44 -1.93
CA LEU A 35 6.39 -19.25 -3.10
C LEU A 35 7.68 -20.04 -2.84
N GLN A 36 7.96 -21.01 -3.70
CA GLN A 36 9.25 -21.67 -3.74
C GLN A 36 10.35 -20.65 -4.05
N ILE A 37 11.40 -20.63 -3.22
CA ILE A 37 12.48 -19.64 -3.32
C ILE A 37 13.49 -20.13 -4.35
N THR A 38 13.20 -19.90 -5.63
CA THR A 38 14.06 -20.28 -6.76
C THR A 38 15.03 -19.17 -7.14
N GLY A 39 14.70 -17.91 -6.80
CA GLY A 39 15.44 -16.74 -7.27
C GLY A 39 15.36 -16.54 -8.78
N THR A 40 14.44 -17.24 -9.46
CA THR A 40 14.21 -17.18 -10.90
C THR A 40 12.74 -16.89 -11.19
N LEU A 41 12.46 -16.45 -12.43
CA LEU A 41 11.12 -16.04 -12.82
C LEU A 41 10.32 -17.27 -13.29
N ASP A 42 9.86 -18.07 -12.34
CA ASP A 42 9.00 -19.23 -12.60
C ASP A 42 7.53 -18.84 -12.88
N VAL A 43 6.75 -19.81 -13.36
CA VAL A 43 5.35 -19.61 -13.79
C VAL A 43 4.50 -19.07 -12.66
N ASP A 44 4.68 -19.58 -11.44
CA ASP A 44 3.92 -19.17 -10.26
C ASP A 44 4.28 -17.74 -9.84
N THR A 45 5.58 -17.40 -9.89
CA THR A 45 6.09 -16.06 -9.62
C THR A 45 5.51 -15.05 -10.62
N VAL A 46 5.49 -15.38 -11.91
CA VAL A 46 4.87 -14.52 -12.95
C VAL A 46 3.37 -14.36 -12.71
N ALA A 47 2.67 -15.43 -12.34
CA ALA A 47 1.23 -15.39 -12.07
C ALA A 47 0.91 -14.43 -10.91
N ILE A 48 1.68 -14.46 -9.83
CA ILE A 48 1.54 -13.51 -8.71
C ILE A 48 1.89 -12.08 -9.14
N MET A 49 2.96 -11.88 -9.91
CA MET A 49 3.36 -10.55 -10.37
C MET A 49 2.33 -9.87 -11.28
N LYS A 50 1.45 -10.65 -11.94
CA LYS A 50 0.37 -10.14 -12.81
C LYS A 50 -0.91 -9.79 -12.06
N LYS A 51 -1.09 -10.22 -10.80
CA LYS A 51 -2.31 -9.91 -10.04
C LYS A 51 -2.36 -8.42 -9.67
N PRO A 52 -3.53 -7.76 -9.79
CA PRO A 52 -3.73 -6.41 -9.27
C PRO A 52 -3.37 -6.36 -7.78
N ARG A 53 -2.72 -5.28 -7.36
CA ARG A 53 -2.21 -5.16 -6.00
C ARG A 53 -2.10 -3.72 -5.54
N CYS A 54 -1.93 -3.53 -4.23
CA CYS A 54 -1.61 -2.24 -3.64
C CYS A 54 -0.29 -1.69 -4.19
N GLY A 55 -0.18 -0.37 -4.22
CA GLY A 55 1.03 0.31 -4.65
C GLY A 55 2.18 0.39 -3.66
N VAL A 56 1.90 0.10 -2.40
CA VAL A 56 2.90 0.27 -1.34
C VAL A 56 4.03 -0.75 -1.54
N PRO A 57 5.31 -0.33 -1.48
CA PRO A 57 6.44 -1.26 -1.61
C PRO A 57 6.49 -2.30 -0.49
N ASP A 58 6.77 -3.56 -0.84
CA ASP A 58 6.83 -4.70 0.10
C ASP A 58 8.17 -4.80 0.82
N GLY A 59 9.26 -4.40 0.16
CA GLY A 59 10.62 -4.65 0.64
C GLY A 59 11.04 -3.86 1.89
N ASN A 60 10.15 -3.02 2.45
CA ASN A 60 10.49 -2.07 3.51
C ASN A 60 9.46 -2.05 4.65
N LEU A 61 8.78 -3.17 4.91
CA LEU A 61 7.77 -3.29 5.98
C LEU A 61 8.29 -2.89 7.37
N ALA A 62 9.59 -3.07 7.64
CA ALA A 62 10.22 -2.62 8.89
C ALA A 62 10.15 -1.10 9.12
N ARG A 63 9.95 -0.29 8.07
CA ARG A 63 9.74 1.16 8.23
C ARG A 63 8.34 1.51 8.71
N PHE A 64 7.32 0.66 8.55
CA PHE A 64 5.99 0.92 9.11
C PHE A 64 5.87 0.47 10.58
N SER A 65 7.01 0.28 11.27
CA SER A 65 7.09 -0.15 12.66
C SER A 65 6.08 0.61 13.54
N THR A 66 5.31 -0.18 14.29
CA THR A 66 4.32 0.23 15.28
C THR A 66 4.91 1.04 16.45
N PHE A 67 6.22 1.27 16.47
CA PHE A 67 6.92 1.99 17.52
C PHE A 67 7.40 3.37 17.03
N GLY A 68 6.85 4.42 17.67
CA GLY A 68 7.43 5.76 17.68
C GLY A 68 6.76 6.78 16.75
N GLN A 69 6.87 6.61 15.43
CA GLN A 69 6.72 7.74 14.49
C GLN A 69 5.54 7.67 13.50
N TYR A 70 4.90 6.51 13.33
CA TYR A 70 3.78 6.31 12.38
C TYR A 70 2.41 6.11 13.04
N LYS A 71 2.34 6.31 14.37
CA LYS A 71 1.10 6.22 15.14
C LYS A 71 0.50 7.61 15.35
N TRP A 72 -0.80 7.73 15.16
CA TRP A 72 -1.54 8.95 15.52
C TRP A 72 -1.42 9.22 17.02
N GLN A 73 -1.09 10.48 17.36
CA GLN A 73 -1.00 10.93 18.76
C GLN A 73 -2.38 11.26 19.37
N LYS A 74 -3.44 11.13 18.56
CA LYS A 74 -4.83 11.33 18.97
C LYS A 74 -5.70 10.20 18.45
N ASN A 75 -6.80 9.94 19.16
CA ASN A 75 -7.75 8.90 18.79
C ASN A 75 -8.90 9.43 17.93
N SER A 76 -9.22 10.72 18.01
CA SER A 76 -10.24 11.35 17.17
C SER A 76 -9.60 11.87 15.89
N LEU A 77 -9.84 11.17 14.80
CA LEU A 77 -9.32 11.47 13.47
C LEU A 77 -10.45 12.01 12.60
N THR A 78 -10.11 12.99 11.77
CA THR A 78 -11.02 13.54 10.76
C THR A 78 -10.65 13.02 9.39
N TYR A 79 -11.65 12.77 8.54
CA TYR A 79 -11.41 12.43 7.13
C TYR A 79 -12.23 13.31 6.20
N ARG A 80 -11.69 13.55 5.00
CA ARG A 80 -12.34 14.33 3.95
C ARG A 80 -12.12 13.67 2.60
N ILE A 81 -13.19 13.59 1.83
CA ILE A 81 -13.17 13.16 0.43
C ILE A 81 -13.08 14.42 -0.43
N GLU A 82 -11.96 14.58 -1.13
CA GLU A 82 -11.68 15.78 -1.95
C GLU A 82 -12.36 15.72 -3.32
N ASN A 83 -12.44 14.53 -3.89
CA ASN A 83 -13.10 14.28 -5.17
C ASN A 83 -13.67 12.86 -5.18
N TYR A 84 -14.43 12.53 -6.22
CA TYR A 84 -15.07 11.23 -6.41
C TYR A 84 -14.61 10.59 -7.71
N THR A 85 -14.68 9.26 -7.76
CA THR A 85 -14.46 8.52 -9.01
C THR A 85 -15.71 8.60 -9.89
N PRO A 86 -15.57 8.69 -11.24
CA PRO A 86 -16.72 8.61 -12.14
C PRO A 86 -17.32 7.20 -12.23
N ASP A 87 -16.61 6.17 -11.73
CA ASP A 87 -17.01 4.76 -11.86
C ASP A 87 -18.04 4.33 -10.79
N MET A 88 -18.35 5.19 -9.82
CA MET A 88 -19.21 4.88 -8.67
C MET A 88 -19.99 6.14 -8.24
N SER A 89 -21.21 5.98 -7.72
CA SER A 89 -21.98 7.11 -7.21
C SER A 89 -21.35 7.71 -5.94
N VAL A 90 -21.65 8.98 -5.67
CA VAL A 90 -21.17 9.68 -4.46
C VAL A 90 -21.56 8.93 -3.18
N SER A 91 -22.79 8.43 -3.10
CA SER A 91 -23.28 7.69 -1.93
C SER A 91 -22.52 6.38 -1.73
N GLU A 92 -22.26 5.64 -2.80
CA GLU A 92 -21.52 4.38 -2.72
C GLU A 92 -20.06 4.60 -2.29
N VAL A 93 -19.43 5.68 -2.75
CA VAL A 93 -18.08 6.07 -2.30
C VAL A 93 -18.10 6.41 -0.82
N ASP A 94 -19.04 7.27 -0.40
CA ASP A 94 -19.17 7.69 1.00
C ASP A 94 -19.35 6.49 1.93
N ASP A 95 -20.29 5.61 1.61
CA ASP A 95 -20.58 4.41 2.38
C ASP A 95 -19.38 3.44 2.40
N SER A 96 -18.66 3.33 1.28
CA SER A 96 -17.50 2.42 1.18
C SER A 96 -16.34 2.92 2.03
N ILE A 97 -16.06 4.22 1.99
CA ILE A 97 -15.02 4.83 2.83
C ILE A 97 -15.40 4.73 4.31
N GLU A 98 -16.65 5.01 4.67
CA GLU A 98 -17.11 4.90 6.05
C GLU A 98 -16.95 3.46 6.57
N ARG A 99 -17.47 2.47 5.84
CA ARG A 99 -17.37 1.05 6.22
C ARG A 99 -15.91 0.62 6.40
N ALA A 100 -15.02 1.07 5.53
CA ALA A 100 -13.63 0.70 5.62
C ALA A 100 -12.93 1.28 6.86
N LEU A 101 -13.24 2.53 7.23
CA LEU A 101 -12.75 3.11 8.48
C LEU A 101 -13.34 2.42 9.71
N GLN A 102 -14.59 1.96 9.63
CA GLN A 102 -15.24 1.22 10.73
C GLN A 102 -14.57 -0.13 11.05
N VAL A 103 -13.94 -0.79 10.07
CA VAL A 103 -13.14 -2.01 10.31
C VAL A 103 -12.06 -1.74 11.37
N TRP A 104 -11.44 -0.56 11.33
CA TRP A 104 -10.42 -0.13 12.29
C TRP A 104 -11.00 0.39 13.59
N ALA A 105 -12.07 1.18 13.53
CA ALA A 105 -12.75 1.71 14.71
C ALA A 105 -13.27 0.59 15.62
N LYS A 106 -13.66 -0.56 15.04
CA LYS A 106 -14.17 -1.72 15.81
C LYS A 106 -13.12 -2.37 16.71
N VAL A 107 -11.84 -2.31 16.33
CA VAL A 107 -10.75 -3.04 17.02
C VAL A 107 -9.70 -2.10 17.63
N THR A 108 -9.92 -0.79 17.56
CA THR A 108 -9.01 0.22 18.11
C THR A 108 -9.79 1.32 18.83
N PRO A 109 -9.16 2.14 19.68
CA PRO A 109 -9.80 3.33 20.26
C PRO A 109 -10.04 4.47 19.26
N LEU A 110 -9.71 4.30 17.97
CA LEU A 110 -9.82 5.35 16.96
C LEU A 110 -11.29 5.66 16.64
N ARG A 111 -11.58 6.95 16.44
CA ARG A 111 -12.87 7.47 16.01
C ARG A 111 -12.66 8.30 14.76
N PHE A 112 -13.50 8.10 13.76
CA PHE A 112 -13.41 8.78 12.48
C PHE A 112 -14.62 9.70 12.29
N THR A 113 -14.36 10.98 12.05
CA THR A 113 -15.41 11.98 11.79
C THR A 113 -15.21 12.59 10.41
N ARG A 114 -16.26 12.59 9.59
CA ARG A 114 -16.21 13.23 8.28
C ARG A 114 -16.28 14.74 8.42
N ILE A 115 -15.42 15.45 7.67
CA ILE A 115 -15.51 16.90 7.49
C ILE A 115 -15.63 17.24 6.00
N TYR A 116 -16.32 18.34 5.70
CA TYR A 116 -16.62 18.75 4.32
C TYR A 116 -15.82 19.97 3.85
N SER A 117 -15.16 20.67 4.77
CA SER A 117 -14.33 21.84 4.50
C SER A 117 -13.07 21.82 5.35
N GLY A 118 -12.05 22.58 4.94
CA GLY A 118 -10.75 22.63 5.62
C GLY A 118 -9.88 21.39 5.41
N THR A 119 -8.82 21.28 6.21
CA THR A 119 -7.85 20.18 6.15
C THR A 119 -8.19 19.13 7.20
N ALA A 120 -8.35 17.88 6.77
CA ALA A 120 -8.58 16.73 7.66
C ALA A 120 -7.27 16.01 8.00
N ASP A 121 -7.32 15.10 8.97
CA ASP A 121 -6.21 14.19 9.26
C ASP A 121 -5.97 13.18 8.13
N ILE A 122 -7.05 12.75 7.47
CA ILE A 122 -7.03 11.80 6.35
C ILE A 122 -7.71 12.46 5.14
N MET A 123 -6.91 12.80 4.14
CA MET A 123 -7.40 13.35 2.86
C MET A 123 -7.49 12.22 1.84
N ILE A 124 -8.66 12.07 1.21
CA ILE A 124 -8.96 10.99 0.27
C ILE A 124 -9.25 11.61 -1.10
N SER A 125 -8.49 11.19 -2.12
CA SER A 125 -8.75 11.56 -3.51
C SER A 125 -8.56 10.40 -4.49
N PHE A 126 -9.19 10.53 -5.65
CA PHE A 126 -9.15 9.59 -6.76
C PHE A 126 -8.37 10.23 -7.92
N GLY A 127 -7.33 9.54 -8.38
CA GLY A 127 -6.49 9.97 -9.50
C GLY A 127 -6.42 8.90 -10.59
N ARG A 128 -6.33 9.31 -11.85
CA ARG A 128 -6.35 8.42 -13.03
C ARG A 128 -4.99 7.75 -13.35
N GLN A 129 -3.93 8.06 -12.62
CA GLN A 129 -2.60 7.45 -12.81
C GLN A 129 -1.97 7.10 -11.46
N TYR A 130 -1.19 6.01 -11.49
CA TYR A 130 -0.42 5.31 -10.46
C TYR A 130 0.46 6.15 -9.50
N ASN A 131 -0.03 7.28 -9.00
CA ASN A 131 0.53 7.96 -7.85
C ASN A 131 -0.09 7.33 -6.61
N LEU A 132 0.58 6.26 -6.20
CA LEU A 132 0.32 5.45 -5.01
C LEU A 132 0.41 6.25 -3.70
N LYS A 133 0.72 7.54 -3.79
CA LYS A 133 0.69 8.48 -2.67
C LYS A 133 -0.72 8.78 -2.19
N THR A 134 -1.72 8.80 -3.09
CA THR A 134 -3.11 9.11 -2.70
C THR A 134 -3.80 7.91 -2.05
N TRP A 135 -3.46 6.70 -2.50
CA TRP A 135 -3.89 5.45 -1.85
C TRP A 135 -3.06 5.12 -0.61
N MET A 136 -1.93 5.79 -0.38
CA MET A 136 -0.99 5.47 0.70
C MET A 136 -1.61 5.64 2.10
N PHE A 137 -2.55 6.58 2.26
CA PHE A 137 -3.22 6.81 3.54
C PHE A 137 -4.41 5.88 3.77
N VAL A 138 -5.10 5.53 2.70
CA VAL A 138 -6.23 4.59 2.78
C VAL A 138 -5.70 3.16 2.95
N ALA A 139 -4.66 2.74 2.23
CA ALA A 139 -4.13 1.37 2.26
C ALA A 139 -3.18 1.05 3.42
N SER A 140 -2.66 2.04 4.15
CA SER A 140 -1.90 1.76 5.39
C SER A 140 -2.83 1.28 6.51
N PHE A 141 -4.13 1.56 6.39
CA PHE A 141 -5.16 1.01 7.28
C PHE A 141 -6.00 -0.02 6.54
N ILE A 142 -6.56 0.21 5.36
CA ILE A 142 -7.27 -0.86 4.64
C ILE A 142 -6.27 -1.89 4.11
N THR A 143 -6.13 -2.99 4.83
CA THR A 143 -5.44 -4.24 4.49
C THR A 143 -5.13 -4.39 3.00
N CYS A 144 -3.84 -4.48 2.70
CA CYS A 144 -3.37 -5.22 1.53
C CYS A 144 -3.39 -6.72 1.82
#